data_AF-A0A329T1J1-F1
#
_entry.id   AF-A0A329T1J1-F1
#
_cell.length_a   1.000
_cell.length_b   1.000
_cell.length_c   1.000
_cell.angle_alpha   90.00
_cell.angle_beta   90.00
_cell.angle_gamma   90.00
#
_symmetry.space_group_name_H-M   'P 1'
#
loop_
_entity.id
_entity.type
_entity.pdbx_description
1 polymer ?
#
loop_
_entity_poly.entity_id
_entity_poly.type
_entity_poly.pdbx_seq_one_letter_code
_entity_poly.pdbx_strand_id
1 'polypeptide(L)'
;MEHQSVLQVIASSLPRIPDQDLPCYRLRVGKTGNRNATNFCAQVYRHDVQQPIIECPYTVFKMEISFGKLRWKIARRFSEFVELHARLKMLIEESMLPQLPPSTCFSATEPSFLFQRRLHLENYLKGVFMVDVLQDSVPLLVFLGVLSTTYFDHVALRSYRNQILHLQVLEFYTRPGDLILFNGRARVSILQRSMTRAEWDHVAIVIPSGEGGTLQLLEATGDGVTLTPLTARLLAYSAFHVRYFALRKLRTPLLSRAIVNDLLGRFTAEVEGLCYGLSIRKILRAGQVEQSRSQDSTYFCSELVAEAYQSLGIISRFSEANNFWPGSFSPGDFVDTELSRHGASLSPEIIIDCKLLEVATATKVKHSQF
;
A
#
# COMPACT_ATOMS: atom_id res chain seq x y z
N MET A 1 12.42 -42.87 -37.40
CA MET A 1 11.29 -43.44 -36.63
C MET A 1 11.82 -44.02 -35.32
N GLU A 2 12.31 -43.19 -34.39
CA GLU A 2 12.82 -43.69 -33.09
C GLU A 2 12.52 -42.75 -31.90
N HIS A 3 11.60 -41.78 -32.06
CA HIS A 3 11.22 -40.89 -30.95
C HIS A 3 9.89 -41.26 -30.26
N GLN A 4 9.17 -42.28 -30.76
CA GLN A 4 7.90 -42.76 -30.17
C GLN A 4 8.08 -43.92 -29.16
N SER A 5 9.26 -44.53 -29.08
CA SER A 5 9.51 -45.73 -28.25
C SER A 5 9.80 -45.40 -26.77
N VAL A 6 10.43 -44.25 -26.47
CA VAL A 6 10.84 -43.91 -25.09
C VAL A 6 9.67 -43.40 -24.23
N LEU A 7 8.69 -42.73 -24.84
CA LEU A 7 7.51 -42.23 -24.11
C LEU A 7 6.53 -43.34 -23.70
N GLN A 8 6.52 -44.49 -24.38
CA GLN A 8 5.67 -45.62 -24.01
C GLN A 8 6.22 -46.42 -22.81
N VAL A 9 7.52 -46.37 -22.54
CA VAL A 9 8.14 -47.07 -21.40
C VAL A 9 8.01 -46.29 -20.09
N ILE A 10 7.98 -44.95 -20.15
CA ILE A 10 7.79 -44.11 -18.95
C ILE A 10 6.31 -44.10 -18.51
N ALA A 11 5.37 -44.30 -19.42
CA ALA A 11 3.94 -44.35 -19.11
C ALA A 11 3.50 -45.66 -18.41
N SER A 12 4.31 -46.74 -18.45
CA SER A 12 3.95 -48.05 -17.91
C SER A 12 4.50 -48.34 -16.52
N SER A 13 5.31 -47.44 -15.94
CA SER A 13 6.03 -47.68 -14.67
C SER A 13 5.66 -46.72 -13.52
N LEU A 14 4.67 -45.83 -13.70
CA LEU A 14 4.13 -45.01 -12.62
C LEU A 14 2.82 -45.63 -12.07
N PRO A 15 2.67 -45.76 -10.74
CA PRO A 15 1.43 -46.25 -10.14
C PRO A 15 0.29 -45.29 -10.49
N ARG A 16 -0.79 -45.83 -11.06
CA ARG A 16 -2.03 -45.08 -11.28
C ARG A 16 -2.58 -44.68 -9.91
N ILE A 17 -2.47 -43.40 -9.57
CA ILE A 17 -3.17 -42.83 -8.43
C ILE A 17 -4.66 -42.82 -8.82
N PRO A 18 -5.55 -43.51 -8.06
CA PRO A 18 -6.96 -43.47 -8.36
C PRO A 18 -7.46 -42.04 -8.16
N ASP A 19 -8.34 -41.58 -9.07
CA ASP A 19 -9.19 -40.41 -8.87
C ASP A 19 -10.02 -40.65 -7.60
N GLN A 20 -9.47 -40.21 -6.46
CA GLN A 20 -10.21 -40.06 -5.23
C GLN A 20 -10.43 -38.58 -5.06
N ASP A 21 -11.70 -38.18 -5.11
CA ASP A 21 -12.20 -36.90 -4.59
C ASP A 21 -11.41 -36.52 -3.34
N LEU A 22 -10.60 -35.46 -3.43
CA LEU A 22 -10.00 -34.84 -2.26
C LEU A 22 -11.16 -34.45 -1.34
N PRO A 23 -11.24 -35.00 -0.11
CA PRO A 23 -12.35 -34.71 0.77
C PRO A 23 -12.30 -33.22 1.12
N CYS A 24 -13.21 -32.46 0.54
CA CYS A 24 -13.67 -31.22 1.13
C CYS A 24 -14.23 -31.59 2.51
N TYR A 25 -13.42 -31.38 3.56
CA TYR A 25 -13.86 -31.53 4.93
C TYR A 25 -14.93 -30.46 5.22
N ARG A 26 -16.18 -30.79 4.92
CA ARG A 26 -17.33 -30.02 5.38
C ARG A 26 -17.57 -30.40 6.83
N LEU A 27 -17.10 -29.55 7.76
CA LEU A 27 -17.34 -29.67 9.19
C LEU A 27 -18.85 -29.83 9.45
N ARG A 28 -19.24 -31.02 9.93
CA ARG A 28 -20.59 -31.29 10.46
C ARG A 28 -20.58 -31.10 11.97
N VAL A 29 -21.58 -30.38 12.47
CA VAL A 29 -21.78 -30.06 13.88
C VAL A 29 -22.24 -31.31 14.65
N GLY A 30 -21.42 -31.78 15.57
CA GLY A 30 -21.83 -32.72 16.61
C GLY A 30 -22.39 -31.97 17.82
N LYS A 31 -23.50 -32.44 18.38
CA LYS A 31 -23.96 -32.02 19.71
C LYS A 31 -22.99 -32.57 20.75
N THR A 32 -22.19 -31.66 21.33
CA THR A 32 -21.70 -31.57 22.73
C THR A 32 -20.26 -31.04 22.75
N GLY A 33 -20.07 -29.87 23.36
CA GLY A 33 -18.86 -29.56 24.12
C GLY A 33 -17.54 -29.24 23.40
N ASN A 34 -17.52 -28.98 22.09
CA ASN A 34 -16.29 -28.54 21.40
C ASN A 34 -16.42 -27.13 20.81
N ARG A 35 -15.45 -26.26 21.14
CA ARG A 35 -15.28 -24.92 20.56
C ARG A 35 -14.92 -25.06 19.09
N ASN A 36 -15.90 -24.85 18.22
CA ASN A 36 -15.69 -24.81 16.77
C ASN A 36 -15.83 -23.36 16.33
N ALA A 37 -14.90 -22.88 15.49
CA ALA A 37 -15.04 -21.60 14.80
C ALA A 37 -16.27 -21.66 13.87
N THR A 38 -17.45 -21.26 14.37
CA THR A 38 -18.71 -21.33 13.60
C THR A 38 -18.90 -20.13 12.69
N ASN A 39 -18.11 -19.08 12.88
CA ASN A 39 -18.39 -17.77 12.31
C ASN A 39 -17.49 -17.45 11.10
N PHE A 40 -16.18 -17.66 11.19
CA PHE A 40 -15.24 -17.42 10.09
C PHE A 40 -14.54 -18.70 9.63
N CYS A 41 -14.40 -18.85 8.31
CA CYS A 41 -13.54 -19.86 7.70
C CYS A 41 -12.72 -19.23 6.56
N ALA A 42 -11.43 -19.58 6.50
CA ALA A 42 -10.50 -19.11 5.48
C ALA A 42 -9.77 -20.28 4.83
N GLN A 43 -9.64 -20.23 3.51
CA GLN A 43 -8.86 -21.20 2.73
C GLN A 43 -7.84 -20.45 1.87
N VAL A 44 -6.55 -20.76 2.04
CA VAL A 44 -5.49 -20.19 1.20
C VAL A 44 -5.30 -21.07 -0.01
N TYR A 45 -5.88 -20.70 -1.16
CA TYR A 45 -6.00 -21.61 -2.30
C TYR A 45 -4.92 -21.42 -3.37
N ARG A 46 -4.25 -20.26 -3.41
CA ARG A 46 -3.19 -19.96 -4.40
C ARG A 46 -2.14 -19.01 -3.84
N HIS A 47 -0.93 -19.07 -4.38
CA HIS A 47 0.08 -18.04 -4.26
C HIS A 47 0.52 -17.59 -5.66
N ASP A 48 0.90 -16.32 -5.80
CA ASP A 48 1.48 -15.79 -7.04
C ASP A 48 2.70 -14.91 -6.69
N VAL A 49 3.76 -14.99 -7.49
CA VAL A 49 4.92 -14.11 -7.38
C VAL A 49 4.64 -12.86 -8.22
N GLN A 50 4.65 -11.70 -7.58
CA GLN A 50 4.49 -10.41 -8.26
C GLN A 50 5.87 -9.83 -8.57
N GLN A 51 6.08 -9.39 -9.81
CA GLN A 51 7.27 -8.64 -10.25
C GLN A 51 6.85 -7.19 -10.54
N PRO A 52 6.88 -6.28 -9.55
CA PRO A 52 6.70 -4.86 -9.82
C PRO A 52 7.95 -4.26 -10.48
N ILE A 53 7.77 -3.12 -11.14
CA ILE A 53 8.78 -2.41 -11.94
C ILE A 53 9.97 -1.89 -11.08
N ILE A 54 9.85 -1.80 -9.74
CA ILE A 54 10.90 -1.19 -8.87
C ILE A 54 11.17 -1.94 -7.53
N GLU A 55 10.55 -3.08 -7.23
CA GLU A 55 10.85 -3.81 -5.97
C GLU A 55 11.24 -5.27 -6.21
N CYS A 56 12.05 -5.82 -5.29
CA CYS A 56 12.34 -7.25 -5.25
C CYS A 56 11.02 -8.04 -5.33
N PRO A 57 10.95 -9.10 -6.15
CA PRO A 57 9.73 -9.88 -6.31
C PRO A 57 9.23 -10.37 -4.96
N TYR A 58 7.94 -10.20 -4.70
CA TYR A 58 7.30 -10.66 -3.47
C TYR A 58 6.13 -11.59 -3.77
N THR A 59 5.82 -12.45 -2.81
CA THR A 59 4.75 -13.44 -2.94
C THR A 59 3.49 -12.97 -2.21
N VAL A 60 2.35 -13.09 -2.89
CA VAL A 60 1.02 -12.86 -2.31
C VAL A 60 0.26 -14.17 -2.18
N PHE A 61 -0.46 -14.33 -1.08
CA PHE A 61 -1.31 -15.48 -0.78
C PHE A 61 -2.77 -15.08 -0.97
N LYS A 62 -3.44 -15.76 -1.91
CA LYS A 62 -4.86 -15.54 -2.22
C LYS A 62 -5.71 -16.46 -1.34
N MET A 63 -6.70 -15.88 -0.70
CA MET A 63 -7.56 -16.53 0.28
C MET A 63 -9.02 -16.30 -0.07
N GLU A 64 -9.84 -17.31 0.19
CA GLU A 64 -11.29 -17.20 0.18
C GLU A 64 -11.77 -17.21 1.63
N ILE A 65 -12.52 -16.18 2.01
CA ILE A 65 -13.08 -16.00 3.35
C ILE A 65 -14.58 -16.24 3.29
N SER A 66 -15.10 -16.93 4.30
CA SER A 66 -16.53 -17.13 4.48
C SER A 66 -16.95 -16.73 5.89
N PHE A 67 -18.07 -16.01 5.97
CA PHE A 67 -18.73 -15.63 7.22
C PHE A 67 -20.23 -15.82 7.09
N GLY A 68 -20.77 -16.84 7.77
CA GLY A 68 -22.16 -17.26 7.59
C GLY A 68 -22.48 -17.58 6.11
N LYS A 69 -23.33 -16.76 5.47
CA LYS A 69 -23.71 -16.90 4.05
C LYS A 69 -22.87 -16.05 3.09
N LEU A 70 -21.97 -15.23 3.60
CA LEU A 70 -21.12 -14.34 2.83
C LEU A 70 -19.81 -15.04 2.46
N ARG A 71 -19.34 -14.79 1.24
CA ARG A 71 -18.05 -15.29 0.75
C ARG A 71 -17.36 -14.25 -0.13
N TRP A 72 -16.11 -13.92 0.17
CA TRP A 72 -15.29 -12.97 -0.60
C TRP A 72 -13.84 -13.46 -0.68
N LYS A 73 -13.04 -12.77 -1.51
CA LYS A 73 -11.62 -13.11 -1.72
C LYS A 73 -10.73 -11.97 -1.25
N ILE A 74 -9.61 -12.33 -0.64
CA ILE A 74 -8.56 -11.38 -0.23
C ILE A 74 -7.20 -11.88 -0.71
N ALA A 75 -6.22 -10.98 -0.79
CA ALA A 75 -4.83 -11.31 -1.04
C ALA A 75 -3.95 -10.61 0.01
N ARG A 76 -3.00 -11.35 0.59
CA ARG A 76 -2.05 -10.81 1.59
C ARG A 76 -0.65 -11.35 1.37
N ARG A 77 0.37 -10.52 1.58
CA ARG A 77 1.79 -10.94 1.62
C ARG A 77 2.16 -11.46 3.02
N PHE A 78 3.22 -12.25 3.12
CA PHE A 78 3.65 -12.84 4.40
C PHE A 78 3.91 -11.80 5.50
N SER A 79 4.45 -10.62 5.17
CA SER A 79 4.68 -9.56 6.16
C SER A 79 3.39 -8.99 6.76
N GLU A 80 2.24 -9.08 6.07
CA GLU A 80 0.94 -8.71 6.65
C GLU A 80 0.46 -9.74 7.68
N PHE A 81 0.83 -11.01 7.54
CA PHE A 81 0.57 -12.02 8.58
C PHE A 81 1.45 -11.79 9.82
N VAL A 82 2.71 -11.38 9.62
CA VAL A 82 3.61 -10.98 10.71
C VAL A 82 3.04 -9.79 11.47
N GLU A 83 2.54 -8.79 10.75
CA GLU A 83 1.89 -7.61 11.35
C GLU A 83 0.61 -7.99 12.11
N LEU A 84 -0.26 -8.83 11.52
CA LEU A 84 -1.42 -9.38 12.23
C LEU A 84 -0.99 -10.05 13.54
N HIS A 85 -0.02 -10.97 13.48
CA HIS A 85 0.44 -11.73 14.64
C HIS A 85 0.96 -10.81 15.76
N ALA A 86 1.79 -9.83 15.40
CA ALA A 86 2.29 -8.84 16.36
C ALA A 86 1.16 -8.04 17.03
N ARG A 87 0.11 -7.66 16.27
CA ARG A 87 -1.06 -6.96 16.82
C ARG A 87 -1.91 -7.86 17.72
N LEU A 88 -2.09 -9.13 17.37
CA LEU A 88 -2.86 -10.08 18.20
C LEU A 88 -2.16 -10.39 19.53
N LYS A 89 -0.82 -10.43 19.56
CA LYS A 89 -0.03 -10.59 20.81
C LYS A 89 -0.26 -9.48 21.83
N MET A 90 -0.73 -8.31 21.40
CA MET A 90 -1.05 -7.21 22.31
C MET A 90 -2.41 -7.41 23.01
N LEU A 91 -3.26 -8.31 22.49
CA LEU A 91 -4.62 -8.53 22.98
C LEU A 91 -4.71 -9.75 23.90
N ILE A 92 -3.86 -10.75 23.70
CA ILE A 92 -3.86 -12.01 24.45
C ILE A 92 -2.44 -12.52 24.69
N GLU A 93 -2.28 -13.41 25.66
CA GLU A 93 -1.02 -14.10 25.91
C GLU A 93 -0.54 -14.89 24.69
N GLU A 94 0.76 -14.84 24.41
CA GLU A 94 1.37 -15.49 23.24
C GLU A 94 1.18 -17.02 23.24
N SER A 95 1.09 -17.64 24.43
CA SER A 95 0.82 -19.08 24.60
C SER A 95 -0.51 -19.52 24.00
N MET A 96 -1.47 -18.60 23.88
CA MET A 96 -2.82 -18.83 23.36
C MET A 96 -2.90 -18.59 21.85
N LEU A 97 -1.84 -18.06 21.23
CA LEU A 97 -1.77 -17.83 19.78
C LEU A 97 -1.15 -19.03 19.06
N PRO A 98 -1.66 -19.39 17.87
CA PRO A 98 -0.98 -20.36 17.02
C PRO A 98 0.38 -19.80 16.57
N GLN A 99 1.34 -20.69 16.39
CA GLN A 99 2.69 -20.33 15.94
C GLN A 99 2.65 -19.81 14.50
N LEU A 100 3.19 -18.60 14.29
CA LEU A 100 3.37 -18.06 12.94
C LEU A 100 4.61 -18.71 12.30
N PRO A 101 4.58 -19.09 11.02
CA PRO A 101 5.76 -19.60 10.32
C PRO A 101 6.90 -18.58 10.39
N PRO A 102 8.17 -19.01 10.52
CA PRO A 102 9.29 -18.08 10.63
C PRO A 102 9.50 -17.29 9.33
N SER A 103 9.99 -16.06 9.46
CA SER A 103 10.53 -15.28 8.35
C SER A 103 11.83 -15.94 7.86
N THR A 104 11.93 -16.23 6.57
CA THR A 104 13.15 -16.76 5.96
C THR A 104 13.69 -15.76 4.95
N CYS A 105 15.00 -15.54 4.98
CA CYS A 105 15.67 -14.51 4.18
C CYS A 105 16.12 -15.01 2.79
N PHE A 106 16.08 -16.33 2.56
CA PHE A 106 16.49 -16.97 1.31
C PHE A 106 15.39 -17.95 0.88
N SER A 107 15.11 -18.02 -0.43
CA SER A 107 14.13 -18.92 -1.05
C SER A 107 12.64 -18.48 -1.03
N ALA A 108 12.35 -17.17 -1.01
CA ALA A 108 10.98 -16.65 -0.99
C ALA A 108 10.15 -16.89 -2.29
N THR A 109 10.79 -17.42 -3.34
CA THR A 109 10.19 -17.66 -4.67
C THR A 109 10.20 -19.12 -5.10
N GLU A 110 10.79 -20.03 -4.31
CA GLU A 110 10.80 -21.46 -4.63
C GLU A 110 9.38 -22.07 -4.50
N PRO A 111 8.87 -22.78 -5.52
CA PRO A 111 7.49 -23.29 -5.51
C PRO A 111 7.17 -24.24 -4.35
N SER A 112 8.10 -25.14 -4.02
CA SER A 112 7.93 -26.11 -2.93
C SER A 112 7.83 -25.43 -1.57
N PHE A 113 8.68 -24.42 -1.37
CA PHE A 113 8.69 -23.58 -0.18
C PHE A 113 7.40 -22.76 -0.05
N LEU A 114 6.93 -22.16 -1.15
CA LEU A 114 5.69 -21.38 -1.16
C LEU A 114 4.46 -22.25 -0.92
N PHE A 115 4.45 -23.49 -1.40
CA PHE A 115 3.40 -24.45 -1.10
C PHE A 115 3.36 -24.80 0.40
N GLN A 116 4.50 -25.07 1.02
CA GLN A 116 4.56 -25.34 2.46
C GLN A 116 4.14 -24.11 3.28
N ARG A 117 4.63 -22.93 2.91
CA ARG A 117 4.23 -21.67 3.55
C ARG A 117 2.73 -21.43 3.43
N ARG A 118 2.11 -21.71 2.27
CA ARG A 118 0.66 -21.63 2.07
C ARG A 118 -0.09 -22.49 3.10
N LEU A 119 0.30 -23.75 3.26
CA LEU A 119 -0.32 -24.68 4.21
C LEU A 119 -0.17 -24.20 5.66
N HIS A 120 1.01 -23.74 6.05
CA HIS A 120 1.23 -23.25 7.41
C HIS A 120 0.44 -21.97 7.70
N LEU A 121 0.33 -21.05 6.74
CA LEU A 121 -0.50 -19.85 6.90
C LEU A 121 -1.99 -20.18 7.00
N GLU A 122 -2.46 -21.19 6.27
CA GLU A 122 -3.83 -21.69 6.40
C GLU A 122 -4.10 -22.26 7.80
N ASN A 123 -3.19 -23.09 8.32
CA ASN A 123 -3.31 -23.64 9.67
C ASN A 123 -3.20 -22.57 10.75
N TYR A 124 -2.33 -21.58 10.57
CA TYR A 124 -2.21 -20.42 11.45
C TYR A 124 -3.56 -19.68 11.57
N LEU A 125 -4.19 -19.32 10.44
CA LEU A 125 -5.49 -18.62 10.47
C LEU A 125 -6.60 -19.47 11.09
N LYS A 126 -6.64 -20.77 10.79
CA LYS A 126 -7.58 -21.70 11.45
C LYS A 126 -7.39 -21.70 12.96
N GLY A 127 -6.14 -21.73 13.43
CA GLY A 127 -5.82 -21.61 14.85
C GLY A 127 -6.30 -20.29 15.46
N VAL A 128 -6.09 -19.16 14.77
CA VAL A 128 -6.53 -17.83 15.23
C VAL A 128 -8.05 -17.80 15.38
N PHE A 129 -8.81 -18.38 14.46
CA PHE A 129 -10.27 -18.44 14.54
C PHE A 129 -10.81 -19.31 15.66
N MET A 130 -10.02 -20.27 16.17
CA MET A 130 -10.39 -21.09 17.33
C MET A 130 -10.24 -20.34 18.66
N VAL A 131 -9.62 -19.16 18.66
CA VAL A 131 -9.48 -18.31 19.83
C VAL A 131 -10.64 -17.31 19.86
N ASP A 132 -11.67 -17.60 20.67
CA ASP A 132 -12.93 -16.85 20.72
C ASP A 132 -12.73 -15.34 20.92
N VAL A 133 -11.81 -14.94 21.82
CA VAL A 133 -11.51 -13.53 22.14
C VAL A 133 -11.01 -12.74 20.92
N LEU A 134 -10.46 -13.42 19.90
CA LEU A 134 -9.91 -12.77 18.71
C LEU A 134 -10.94 -12.58 17.59
N GLN A 135 -12.07 -13.30 17.60
CA GLN A 135 -13.02 -13.31 16.49
C GLN A 135 -13.62 -11.91 16.20
N ASP A 136 -13.83 -11.13 17.26
CA ASP A 136 -14.32 -9.75 17.18
C ASP A 136 -13.20 -8.71 17.25
N SER A 137 -11.93 -9.15 17.28
CA SER A 137 -10.81 -8.24 17.39
C SER A 137 -10.64 -7.44 16.09
N VAL A 138 -10.49 -6.13 16.25
CA VAL A 138 -10.34 -5.22 15.12
C VAL A 138 -9.14 -5.58 14.23
N PRO A 139 -7.95 -5.95 14.75
CA PRO A 139 -6.83 -6.37 13.91
C PRO A 139 -7.19 -7.56 13.00
N LEU A 140 -7.96 -8.52 13.50
CA LEU A 140 -8.41 -9.67 12.71
C LEU A 140 -9.42 -9.25 11.64
N LEU A 141 -10.45 -8.49 12.01
CA LEU A 141 -11.48 -8.03 11.06
C LEU A 141 -10.90 -7.16 9.93
N VAL A 142 -9.90 -6.33 10.25
CA VAL A 142 -9.15 -5.54 9.27
C VAL A 142 -8.35 -6.45 8.33
N PHE A 143 -7.64 -7.45 8.87
CA PHE A 143 -6.88 -8.42 8.07
C PHE A 143 -7.79 -9.20 7.11
N LEU A 144 -8.96 -9.62 7.58
CA LEU A 144 -9.97 -10.34 6.79
C LEU A 144 -10.68 -9.47 5.75
N GLY A 145 -10.44 -8.16 5.72
CA GLY A 145 -11.07 -7.24 4.78
C GLY A 145 -12.54 -6.93 5.11
N VAL A 146 -12.91 -7.11 6.38
CA VAL A 146 -14.23 -6.72 6.91
C VAL A 146 -14.22 -5.24 7.31
N LEU A 147 -13.09 -4.74 7.83
CA LEU A 147 -12.88 -3.35 8.22
C LEU A 147 -11.74 -2.70 7.43
N SER A 148 -11.84 -1.38 7.24
CA SER A 148 -10.78 -0.59 6.61
C SER A 148 -9.59 -0.42 7.57
N THR A 149 -8.39 -0.76 7.09
CA THR A 149 -7.11 -0.50 7.79
C THR A 149 -6.94 0.98 8.08
N THR A 150 -7.33 1.81 7.11
CA THR A 150 -7.24 3.26 7.14
C THR A 150 -8.09 3.84 8.26
N TYR A 151 -9.32 3.34 8.41
CA TYR A 151 -10.20 3.71 9.51
C TYR A 151 -9.61 3.31 10.87
N PHE A 152 -9.14 2.07 11.03
CA PHE A 152 -8.62 1.59 12.32
C PHE A 152 -7.37 2.36 12.76
N ASP A 153 -6.41 2.55 11.86
CA ASP A 153 -5.13 3.17 12.18
C ASP A 153 -5.28 4.66 12.60
N HIS A 154 -6.31 5.36 12.11
CA HIS A 154 -6.51 6.78 12.39
C HIS A 154 -7.68 7.11 13.33
N VAL A 155 -8.74 6.31 13.38
CA VAL A 155 -9.95 6.61 14.19
C VAL A 155 -9.94 5.85 15.51
N ALA A 156 -9.48 4.59 15.52
CA ALA A 156 -9.52 3.76 16.72
C ALA A 156 -8.26 3.88 17.60
N LEU A 157 -7.09 4.15 17.00
CA LEU A 157 -5.80 4.19 17.70
C LEU A 157 -5.27 5.59 18.02
N ARG A 158 -5.87 6.65 17.46
CA ARG A 158 -5.42 8.04 17.69
C ARG A 158 -6.54 8.89 18.26
N SER A 159 -6.22 9.72 19.25
CA SER A 159 -7.17 10.66 19.89
C SER A 159 -7.62 11.82 18.98
N TYR A 160 -7.18 11.87 17.72
CA TYR A 160 -7.54 12.93 16.77
C TYR A 160 -8.44 12.38 15.68
N ARG A 161 -9.61 13.00 15.51
CA ARG A 161 -10.56 12.72 14.43
C ARG A 161 -10.03 13.29 13.11
N ASN A 162 -9.06 12.63 12.49
CA ASN A 162 -8.67 12.98 11.13
C ASN A 162 -9.86 12.74 10.20
N GLN A 163 -10.08 13.67 9.25
CA GLN A 163 -11.14 13.53 8.25
C GLN A 163 -10.77 12.40 7.28
N ILE A 164 -11.75 11.57 6.89
CA ILE A 164 -11.54 10.47 5.94
C ILE A 164 -12.22 10.82 4.63
N LEU A 165 -11.49 10.72 3.52
CA LEU A 165 -11.97 10.90 2.16
C LEU A 165 -11.84 9.58 1.40
N HIS A 166 -12.95 9.05 0.91
CA HIS A 166 -12.90 7.82 0.11
C HIS A 166 -12.32 8.10 -1.28
N LEU A 167 -11.50 7.18 -1.80
CA LEU A 167 -10.79 7.36 -3.06
C LEU A 167 -11.70 7.67 -4.25
N GLN A 168 -12.92 7.14 -4.28
CA GLN A 168 -13.89 7.40 -5.37
C GLN A 168 -14.29 8.87 -5.52
N VAL A 169 -14.20 9.67 -4.46
CA VAL A 169 -14.51 11.10 -4.51
C VAL A 169 -13.25 11.97 -4.59
N LEU A 170 -12.06 11.35 -4.65
CA LEU A 170 -10.79 12.06 -4.56
C LEU A 170 -10.66 13.13 -5.64
N GLU A 171 -10.85 12.78 -6.91
CA GLU A 171 -10.67 13.72 -8.04
C GLU A 171 -11.65 14.91 -8.03
N PHE A 172 -12.83 14.76 -7.40
CA PHE A 172 -13.78 15.87 -7.24
C PHE A 172 -13.37 16.83 -6.13
N TYR A 173 -12.62 16.33 -5.15
CA TYR A 173 -12.19 17.09 -3.97
C TYR A 173 -10.77 17.68 -4.14
N THR A 174 -9.93 17.01 -4.93
CA THR A 174 -8.55 17.42 -5.19
C THR A 174 -8.43 18.44 -6.30
N ARG A 175 -7.30 19.14 -6.28
CA ARG A 175 -7.02 20.30 -7.09
C ARG A 175 -5.51 20.36 -7.38
N PRO A 176 -5.06 20.84 -8.56
CA PRO A 176 -3.64 21.07 -8.74
C PRO A 176 -3.05 21.99 -7.67
N GLY A 177 -1.85 21.62 -7.22
CA GLY A 177 -1.16 22.22 -6.08
C GLY A 177 -1.35 21.47 -4.76
N ASP A 178 -2.41 20.66 -4.61
CA ASP A 178 -2.61 19.81 -3.44
C ASP A 178 -1.51 18.74 -3.34
N LEU A 179 -1.22 18.32 -2.11
CA LEU A 179 -0.20 17.30 -1.84
C LEU A 179 -0.82 15.97 -1.47
N ILE A 180 -0.20 14.89 -1.93
CA ILE A 180 -0.40 13.54 -1.42
C ILE A 180 0.83 13.15 -0.61
N LEU A 181 0.63 12.83 0.65
CA LEU A 181 1.63 12.27 1.55
C LEU A 181 1.44 10.76 1.63
N PHE A 182 2.55 10.03 1.67
CA PHE A 182 2.57 8.57 1.66
C PHE A 182 3.18 8.07 2.96
N ASN A 183 2.58 7.01 3.51
CA ASN A 183 3.13 6.25 4.63
C ASN A 183 3.39 4.80 4.17
N GLY A 184 4.63 4.47 3.83
CA GLY A 184 5.04 3.17 3.31
C GLY A 184 5.19 2.06 4.35
N ARG A 185 5.05 0.80 3.88
CA ARG A 185 5.09 -0.43 4.69
C ARG A 185 6.50 -1.04 4.89
N ALA A 186 7.57 -0.49 4.29
CA ALA A 186 8.89 -1.13 4.28
C ALA A 186 9.74 -0.86 5.55
N ARG A 187 10.73 -1.74 5.85
CA ARG A 187 11.64 -1.60 7.01
C ARG A 187 12.72 -0.53 6.81
N VAL A 188 13.05 -0.18 5.56
CA VAL A 188 13.93 0.96 5.26
C VAL A 188 13.26 2.28 5.63
N SER A 189 11.93 2.34 5.49
CA SER A 189 11.09 3.42 6.03
C SER A 189 11.20 3.56 7.56
N ILE A 190 11.59 2.51 8.31
CA ILE A 190 11.77 2.57 9.77
C ILE A 190 13.11 3.25 10.13
N LEU A 191 14.17 3.00 9.37
CA LEU A 191 15.48 3.63 9.63
C LEU A 191 15.43 5.14 9.33
N GLN A 192 14.71 5.55 8.28
CA GLN A 192 14.54 6.97 7.92
C GLN A 192 13.56 7.71 8.84
N ARG A 193 12.41 7.12 9.22
CA ARG A 193 11.49 7.72 10.21
C ARG A 193 12.13 7.86 11.59
N SER A 194 13.08 6.99 11.93
CA SER A 194 13.84 7.08 13.19
C SER A 194 14.79 8.28 13.25
N MET A 195 15.27 8.80 12.11
CA MET A 195 16.13 9.99 12.08
C MET A 195 15.33 11.30 11.97
N THR A 196 14.16 11.30 11.32
CA THR A 196 13.37 12.52 11.07
C THR A 196 12.13 12.68 11.96
N ARG A 197 11.74 11.68 12.77
CA ARG A 197 10.46 11.62 13.52
C ARG A 197 9.22 11.87 12.64
N ALA A 198 9.35 11.79 11.33
CA ALA A 198 8.27 12.10 10.40
C ALA A 198 7.37 10.87 10.17
N GLU A 199 6.07 11.08 10.09
CA GLU A 199 5.10 10.04 9.73
C GLU A 199 5.20 9.64 8.25
N TRP A 200 5.65 10.58 7.42
CA TRP A 200 5.61 10.48 5.96
C TRP A 200 6.98 10.07 5.40
N ASP A 201 6.99 9.09 4.48
CA ASP A 201 8.21 8.64 3.80
C ASP A 201 8.28 9.06 2.34
N HIS A 202 7.20 9.59 1.77
CA HIS A 202 7.20 10.17 0.42
C HIS A 202 6.13 11.28 0.31
N VAL A 203 6.32 12.18 -0.66
CA VAL A 203 5.40 13.28 -0.96
C VAL A 203 5.32 13.50 -2.47
N ALA A 204 4.13 13.80 -2.97
CA ALA A 204 3.89 14.12 -4.37
C ALA A 204 2.87 15.25 -4.50
N ILE A 205 2.86 15.90 -5.66
CA ILE A 205 1.99 17.04 -5.95
C ILE A 205 0.98 16.69 -7.04
N VAL A 206 -0.27 17.09 -6.85
CA VAL A 206 -1.31 16.98 -7.87
C VAL A 206 -1.12 18.09 -8.89
N ILE A 207 -1.13 17.74 -10.17
CA ILE A 207 -0.93 18.66 -11.29
C ILE A 207 -2.12 18.59 -12.26
N PRO A 208 -2.36 19.64 -13.08
CA PRO A 208 -3.44 19.56 -14.06
C PRO A 208 -3.15 18.48 -15.09
N SER A 209 -4.20 17.88 -15.63
CA SER A 209 -4.05 17.09 -16.85
C SER A 209 -3.80 18.01 -18.04
N GLY A 210 -3.15 17.50 -19.09
CA GLY A 210 -3.25 18.08 -20.42
C GLY A 210 -4.71 18.15 -20.90
N GLU A 211 -4.95 18.85 -22.02
CA GLU A 211 -6.29 19.20 -22.55
C GLU A 211 -7.40 18.17 -22.23
N GLY A 212 -8.25 18.50 -21.23
CA GLY A 212 -9.48 17.75 -20.90
C GLY A 212 -9.30 16.43 -20.13
N GLY A 213 -8.09 16.08 -19.68
CA GLY A 213 -7.82 14.80 -19.00
C GLY A 213 -8.08 14.76 -17.48
N THR A 214 -7.82 13.61 -16.87
CA THR A 214 -7.91 13.35 -15.43
C THR A 214 -6.71 13.92 -14.67
N LEU A 215 -6.89 14.31 -13.40
CA LEU A 215 -5.80 14.85 -12.57
C LEU A 215 -4.61 13.88 -12.53
N GLN A 216 -3.42 14.44 -12.65
CA GLN A 216 -2.18 13.67 -12.61
C GLN A 216 -1.45 13.90 -11.30
N LEU A 217 -0.68 12.89 -10.91
CA LEU A 217 0.26 12.93 -9.80
C LEU A 217 1.66 13.05 -10.37
N LEU A 218 2.32 14.15 -10.04
CA LEU A 218 3.74 14.38 -10.32
C LEU A 218 4.54 13.93 -9.10
N GLU A 219 5.37 12.91 -9.30
CA GLU A 219 6.21 12.37 -8.24
C GLU A 219 7.61 12.05 -8.74
N ALA A 220 8.56 12.14 -7.81
CA ALA A 220 9.94 11.79 -8.00
C ALA A 220 10.19 10.42 -7.36
N THR A 221 10.57 9.43 -8.15
CA THR A 221 10.84 8.05 -7.70
C THR A 221 12.23 7.60 -8.15
N GLY A 222 12.61 6.34 -7.86
CA GLY A 222 13.86 5.76 -8.38
C GLY A 222 13.96 5.76 -9.91
N ASP A 223 12.84 5.81 -10.61
CA ASP A 223 12.77 5.87 -12.08
C ASP A 223 12.86 7.31 -12.62
N GLY A 224 12.99 8.30 -11.74
CA GLY A 224 12.99 9.72 -12.09
C GLY A 224 11.66 10.43 -11.80
N VAL A 225 11.47 11.58 -12.43
CA VAL A 225 10.25 12.39 -12.33
C VAL A 225 9.20 11.88 -13.30
N THR A 226 8.06 11.44 -12.79
CA THR A 226 7.01 10.78 -13.57
C THR A 226 5.64 11.41 -13.36
N LEU A 227 4.80 11.31 -14.40
CA LEU A 227 3.39 11.67 -14.39
C LEU A 227 2.52 10.42 -14.48
N THR A 228 1.58 10.30 -13.55
CA THR A 228 0.63 9.18 -13.54
C THR A 228 -0.78 9.65 -13.18
N PRO A 229 -1.85 9.01 -13.68
CA PRO A 229 -3.21 9.36 -13.26
C PRO A 229 -3.39 9.18 -11.76
N LEU A 230 -3.88 10.21 -11.06
CA LEU A 230 -3.93 10.29 -9.59
C LEU A 230 -4.56 9.05 -8.96
N THR A 231 -5.81 8.74 -9.33
CA THR A 231 -6.55 7.62 -8.74
C THR A 231 -5.90 6.28 -9.05
N ALA A 232 -5.47 6.06 -10.29
CA ALA A 232 -4.83 4.82 -10.71
C ALA A 232 -3.52 4.58 -9.94
N ARG A 233 -2.74 5.64 -9.71
CA ARG A 233 -1.48 5.55 -8.98
C ARG A 233 -1.68 5.23 -7.50
N LEU A 234 -2.61 5.92 -6.83
CA LEU A 234 -2.95 5.64 -5.43
C LEU A 234 -3.50 4.21 -5.27
N LEU A 235 -4.34 3.72 -6.19
CA LEU A 235 -4.78 2.32 -6.18
C LEU A 235 -3.59 1.35 -6.27
N ALA A 236 -2.68 1.57 -7.21
CA ALA A 236 -1.51 0.71 -7.40
C ALA A 236 -0.60 0.66 -6.17
N TYR A 237 -0.36 1.81 -5.53
CA TYR A 237 0.42 1.89 -4.30
C TYR A 237 -0.31 1.30 -3.08
N SER A 238 -1.64 1.50 -2.97
CA SER A 238 -2.43 1.00 -1.83
C SER A 238 -2.39 -0.53 -1.72
N ALA A 239 -2.36 -1.20 -2.89
CA ALA A 239 -2.36 -2.65 -2.97
C ALA A 239 -1.11 -3.28 -2.36
N PHE A 240 0.06 -2.62 -2.43
CA PHE A 240 1.34 -3.31 -2.17
C PHE A 240 2.40 -2.52 -1.38
N HIS A 241 2.42 -1.19 -1.49
CA HIS A 241 3.57 -0.37 -1.07
C HIS A 241 3.26 0.54 0.13
N VAL A 242 2.02 1.06 0.19
CA VAL A 242 1.63 2.13 1.11
C VAL A 242 0.57 1.65 2.10
N ARG A 243 0.75 1.98 3.39
CA ARG A 243 -0.18 1.67 4.47
C ARG A 243 -1.42 2.56 4.40
N TYR A 244 -1.23 3.86 4.22
CA TYR A 244 -2.27 4.85 3.96
C TYR A 244 -1.68 6.11 3.32
N PHE A 245 -2.56 6.96 2.80
CA PHE A 245 -2.22 8.25 2.22
C PHE A 245 -2.91 9.36 2.99
N ALA A 246 -2.33 10.56 2.97
CA ALA A 246 -3.01 11.78 3.37
C ALA A 246 -3.00 12.80 2.24
N LEU A 247 -4.13 13.49 2.09
CA LEU A 247 -4.27 14.68 1.28
C LEU A 247 -4.03 15.91 2.15
N ARG A 248 -3.21 16.84 1.67
CA ARG A 248 -3.16 18.22 2.19
C ARG A 248 -3.58 19.19 1.09
N LYS A 249 -4.63 19.97 1.35
CA LYS A 249 -5.19 20.92 0.40
C LYS A 249 -4.34 22.19 0.38
N LEU A 250 -3.89 22.61 -0.79
CA LEU A 250 -3.22 23.90 -0.95
C LEU A 250 -4.25 25.03 -1.05
N ARG A 251 -4.01 26.09 -0.28
CA ARG A 251 -4.78 27.34 -0.34
C ARG A 251 -3.85 28.50 -0.66
N THR A 252 -4.11 29.14 -1.80
CA THR A 252 -3.37 30.30 -2.30
C THR A 252 -4.34 31.46 -2.57
N PRO A 253 -4.77 32.22 -1.55
CA PRO A 253 -5.70 33.35 -1.72
C PRO A 253 -5.22 34.42 -2.72
N LEU A 254 -3.90 34.55 -2.89
CA LEU A 254 -3.28 35.52 -3.79
C LEU A 254 -3.13 35.03 -5.23
N LEU A 255 -3.34 33.74 -5.51
CA LEU A 255 -3.19 33.15 -6.84
C LEU A 255 -4.52 32.58 -7.31
N SER A 256 -4.96 33.00 -8.49
CA SER A 256 -6.15 32.44 -9.10
C SER A 256 -5.90 30.99 -9.52
N ARG A 257 -6.98 30.22 -9.64
CA ARG A 257 -6.93 28.83 -10.08
C ARG A 257 -6.24 28.66 -11.44
N ALA A 258 -6.55 29.55 -12.38
CA ALA A 258 -5.97 29.52 -13.73
C ALA A 258 -4.46 29.73 -13.69
N ILE A 259 -3.99 30.68 -12.85
CA ILE A 259 -2.56 30.96 -12.68
C ILE A 259 -1.84 29.75 -12.06
N VAL A 260 -2.41 29.14 -11.02
CA VAL A 260 -1.81 27.94 -10.40
C VAL A 260 -1.68 26.81 -11.42
N ASN A 261 -2.72 26.54 -12.20
CA ASN A 261 -2.68 25.50 -13.22
C ASN A 261 -1.64 25.79 -14.32
N ASP A 262 -1.56 27.01 -14.80
CA ASP A 262 -0.60 27.43 -15.83
C ASP A 262 0.85 27.33 -15.35
N LEU A 263 1.15 27.85 -14.16
CA LEU A 263 2.49 27.77 -13.57
C LEU A 263 2.92 26.32 -13.29
N LEU A 264 2.02 25.50 -12.73
CA LEU A 264 2.32 24.08 -12.51
C LEU A 264 2.44 23.31 -13.82
N GLY A 265 1.68 23.67 -14.86
CA GLY A 265 1.80 23.08 -16.19
C GLY A 265 3.17 23.36 -16.82
N ARG A 266 3.66 24.61 -16.74
CA ARG A 266 5.00 24.96 -17.20
C ARG A 266 6.09 24.25 -16.41
N PHE A 267 5.99 24.28 -15.08
CA PHE A 267 6.93 23.57 -14.21
C PHE A 267 6.98 22.08 -14.54
N THR A 268 5.82 21.44 -14.73
CA THR A 268 5.73 20.03 -15.11
C THR A 268 6.48 19.75 -16.42
N ALA A 269 6.26 20.57 -17.45
CA ALA A 269 6.93 20.41 -18.74
C ALA A 269 8.46 20.55 -18.66
N GLU A 270 8.98 21.28 -17.66
CA GLU A 270 10.42 21.44 -17.42
C GLU A 270 11.04 20.23 -16.71
N VAL A 271 10.28 19.52 -15.86
CA VAL A 271 10.81 18.49 -14.96
C VAL A 271 10.43 17.05 -15.34
N GLU A 272 9.41 16.84 -16.15
CA GLU A 272 8.98 15.51 -16.57
C GLU A 272 10.12 14.75 -17.27
N GLY A 273 10.33 13.49 -16.88
CA GLY A 273 11.33 12.61 -17.49
C GLY A 273 12.77 12.86 -17.01
N LEU A 274 13.01 13.80 -16.09
CA LEU A 274 14.33 13.97 -15.48
C LEU A 274 14.73 12.72 -14.67
N CYS A 275 15.93 12.22 -14.92
CA CYS A 275 16.47 11.04 -14.26
C CYS A 275 16.82 11.28 -12.79
N TYR A 276 16.70 10.20 -12.02
CA TYR A 276 17.10 10.10 -10.63
C TYR A 276 18.61 10.39 -10.41
N GLY A 277 18.95 11.20 -9.39
CA GLY A 277 20.33 11.55 -9.03
C GLY A 277 20.86 12.85 -9.67
N LEU A 278 20.07 13.51 -10.50
CA LEU A 278 20.37 14.84 -10.99
C LEU A 278 19.70 15.87 -10.07
N SER A 279 20.49 16.65 -9.34
CA SER A 279 19.95 17.79 -8.60
C SER A 279 19.30 18.73 -9.62
N ILE A 280 17.97 18.92 -9.58
CA ILE A 280 17.19 19.72 -10.54
C ILE A 280 17.80 21.13 -10.68
N ARG A 281 18.27 21.67 -9.55
CA ARG A 281 19.00 22.95 -9.46
C ARG A 281 20.30 22.99 -10.26
N LYS A 282 21.02 21.87 -10.42
CA LYS A 282 22.26 21.78 -11.20
C LYS A 282 21.97 21.75 -12.70
N ILE A 283 20.89 21.10 -13.14
CA ILE A 283 20.50 21.04 -14.56
C ILE A 283 20.01 22.40 -15.05
N LEU A 284 19.16 23.08 -14.27
CA LEU A 284 18.62 24.39 -14.65
C LEU A 284 19.68 25.51 -14.69
N ARG A 285 20.91 25.26 -14.20
CA ARG A 285 21.99 26.25 -14.14
C ARG A 285 23.24 25.95 -14.97
N ALA A 286 23.49 24.72 -15.44
CA ALA A 286 24.73 24.44 -16.18
C ALA A 286 24.61 23.25 -17.15
N GLY A 287 24.94 23.50 -18.42
CA GLY A 287 25.05 22.51 -19.48
C GLY A 287 26.30 21.61 -19.42
N GLN A 288 26.71 21.12 -18.25
CA GLN A 288 27.73 20.06 -18.13
C GLN A 288 27.38 19.07 -17.01
N VAL A 289 27.41 17.78 -17.36
CA VAL A 289 27.00 16.66 -16.51
C VAL A 289 28.23 15.99 -15.91
N GLU A 290 28.33 15.99 -14.58
CA GLU A 290 29.14 15.00 -13.84
C GLU A 290 28.22 14.09 -13.02
N GLN A 291 28.35 12.79 -13.25
CA GLN A 291 27.61 11.74 -12.58
C GLN A 291 28.25 11.42 -11.23
N SER A 292 27.61 11.80 -10.14
CA SER A 292 27.92 11.28 -8.80
C SER A 292 26.86 10.25 -8.41
N ARG A 293 27.30 9.01 -8.16
CA ARG A 293 26.50 7.90 -7.65
C ARG A 293 26.58 7.88 -6.11
N SER A 294 25.45 8.11 -5.41
CA SER A 294 25.05 7.41 -4.17
C SER A 294 23.77 7.99 -3.55
N GLN A 295 22.86 7.10 -3.11
CA GLN A 295 21.84 7.21 -2.02
C GLN A 295 21.14 8.58 -1.86
N ASP A 296 19.89 8.79 -2.28
CA ASP A 296 18.69 8.49 -1.47
C ASP A 296 17.43 8.98 -2.22
N SER A 297 16.36 8.18 -2.27
CA SER A 297 15.18 8.51 -3.12
C SER A 297 14.23 9.51 -2.50
N THR A 298 14.45 9.76 -1.22
CA THR A 298 13.57 10.43 -0.28
C THR A 298 13.82 11.93 -0.20
N TYR A 299 14.97 12.41 -0.66
CA TYR A 299 15.26 13.85 -0.78
C TYR A 299 14.65 14.44 -2.06
N PHE A 300 14.60 13.65 -3.13
CA PHE A 300 14.22 14.16 -4.44
C PHE A 300 12.71 14.47 -4.54
N CYS A 301 11.86 13.72 -3.83
CA CYS A 301 10.42 13.94 -3.85
C CYS A 301 10.00 15.23 -3.12
N SER A 302 10.59 15.49 -1.96
CA SER A 302 10.37 16.72 -1.20
C SER A 302 11.01 17.94 -1.87
N GLU A 303 12.17 17.79 -2.51
CA GLU A 303 12.77 18.83 -3.36
C GLU A 303 11.89 19.17 -4.56
N LEU A 304 11.40 18.18 -5.30
CA LEU A 304 10.51 18.39 -6.45
C LEU A 304 9.27 19.20 -6.05
N VAL A 305 8.65 18.87 -4.93
CA VAL A 305 7.48 19.58 -4.41
C VAL A 305 7.83 20.98 -3.91
N ALA A 306 8.98 21.16 -3.26
CA ALA A 306 9.46 22.48 -2.86
C ALA A 306 9.72 23.38 -4.09
N GLU A 307 10.38 22.87 -5.12
CA GLU A 307 10.61 23.60 -6.38
C GLU A 307 9.29 23.96 -7.07
N ALA A 308 8.29 23.07 -7.05
CA ALA A 308 6.95 23.39 -7.54
C ALA A 308 6.30 24.54 -6.76
N TYR A 309 6.48 24.61 -5.43
CA TYR A 309 5.98 25.74 -4.63
C TYR A 309 6.80 27.02 -4.81
N GLN A 310 8.10 26.89 -5.12
CA GLN A 310 8.95 28.04 -5.49
C GLN A 310 8.58 28.61 -6.86
N SER A 311 8.15 27.77 -7.81
CA SER A 311 7.67 28.21 -9.14
C SER A 311 6.35 28.97 -9.03
N LEU A 312 5.50 28.60 -8.07
CA LEU A 312 4.31 29.35 -7.67
C LEU A 312 4.62 30.64 -6.89
N GLY A 313 5.86 30.83 -6.42
CA GLY A 313 6.26 31.98 -5.63
C GLY A 313 5.68 32.01 -4.21
N ILE A 314 5.25 30.85 -3.69
CA ILE A 314 4.61 30.72 -2.37
C ILE A 314 5.55 30.21 -1.27
N ILE A 315 6.82 29.94 -1.61
CA ILE A 315 7.91 29.75 -0.67
C ILE A 315 9.19 30.38 -1.25
N SER A 316 10.14 30.79 -0.40
CA SER A 316 11.37 31.46 -0.85
C SER A 316 12.28 30.55 -1.67
N ARG A 317 12.82 31.08 -2.78
CA ARG A 317 13.89 30.44 -3.58
C ARG A 317 15.25 30.41 -2.86
N PHE A 318 15.42 31.29 -1.87
CA PHE A 318 16.66 31.48 -1.10
C PHE A 318 16.63 30.83 0.28
N SER A 319 15.52 30.19 0.66
CA SER A 319 15.54 29.27 1.79
C SER A 319 16.66 28.26 1.52
N GLU A 320 17.62 28.11 2.44
CA GLU A 320 18.74 27.16 2.32
C GLU A 320 18.18 25.74 2.23
N ALA A 321 17.79 25.36 1.01
CA ALA A 321 17.02 24.19 0.66
C ALA A 321 17.91 22.96 0.55
N ASN A 322 18.70 22.69 1.59
CA ASN A 322 19.51 21.48 1.64
C ASN A 322 18.89 20.39 2.50
N ASN A 323 17.66 20.53 3.01
CA ASN A 323 17.00 19.47 3.80
C ASN A 323 15.46 19.56 3.77
N PHE A 324 14.82 19.74 2.61
CA PHE A 324 13.38 19.44 2.54
C PHE A 324 13.22 17.93 2.67
N TRP A 325 12.56 17.48 3.74
CA TRP A 325 12.20 16.08 3.94
C TRP A 325 10.70 15.91 3.72
N PRO A 326 10.21 14.71 3.37
CA PRO A 326 8.77 14.45 3.34
C PRO A 326 8.08 14.86 4.65
N GLY A 327 8.78 14.69 5.78
CA GLY A 327 8.34 15.16 7.10
C GLY A 327 8.09 16.65 7.22
N SER A 328 8.84 17.50 6.52
CA SER A 328 8.69 18.96 6.53
C SER A 328 7.34 19.43 5.98
N PHE A 329 6.61 18.54 5.32
CA PHE A 329 5.25 18.75 4.82
C PHE A 329 4.16 18.25 5.79
N SER A 330 4.53 17.86 7.02
CA SER A 330 3.58 17.57 8.09
C SER A 330 2.94 18.88 8.62
N PRO A 331 1.70 18.83 9.15
CA PRO A 331 1.07 20.00 9.77
C PRO A 331 1.94 20.64 10.85
N GLY A 332 2.11 21.96 10.75
CA GLY A 332 2.85 22.77 11.72
C GLY A 332 4.38 22.69 11.59
N ASP A 333 4.91 22.01 10.58
CA ASP A 333 6.35 21.95 10.32
C ASP A 333 6.81 23.15 9.44
N PHE A 334 8.05 23.09 8.96
CA PHE A 334 8.73 24.18 8.26
C PHE A 334 7.96 24.71 7.05
N VAL A 335 7.38 23.83 6.21
CA VAL A 335 6.68 24.25 4.98
C VAL A 335 5.43 25.06 5.31
N ASP A 336 4.68 24.72 6.36
CA ASP A 336 3.50 25.47 6.78
C ASP A 336 3.87 26.90 7.21
N THR A 337 5.00 27.04 7.91
CA THR A 337 5.53 28.35 8.35
C THR A 337 5.92 29.20 7.15
N GLU A 338 6.60 28.61 6.17
CA GLU A 338 7.08 29.34 4.99
C GLU A 338 5.94 29.74 4.04
N LEU A 339 4.97 28.84 3.82
CA LEU A 339 3.74 29.15 3.08
C LEU A 339 2.98 30.32 3.72
N SER A 340 2.85 30.31 5.04
CA SER A 340 2.15 31.35 5.79
C SER A 340 2.78 32.73 5.59
N ARG A 341 4.12 32.81 5.53
CA ARG A 341 4.84 34.07 5.22
C ARG A 341 4.53 34.63 3.85
N HIS A 342 4.15 33.77 2.90
CA HIS A 342 3.80 34.13 1.52
C HIS A 342 2.28 34.17 1.29
N GLY A 343 1.49 34.19 2.36
CA GLY A 343 0.03 34.26 2.28
C GLY A 343 -0.65 32.98 1.77
N ALA A 344 0.06 31.85 1.71
CA ALA A 344 -0.46 30.54 1.37
C ALA A 344 -0.59 29.64 2.60
N SER A 345 -1.30 28.52 2.50
CA SER A 345 -1.41 27.54 3.58
C SER A 345 -1.76 26.15 3.06
N LEU A 346 -1.45 25.13 3.86
CA LEU A 346 -1.92 23.76 3.65
C LEU A 346 -2.98 23.41 4.69
N SER A 347 -4.00 22.66 4.30
CA SER A 347 -4.97 22.13 5.26
C SER A 347 -4.33 21.14 6.24
N PRO A 348 -5.01 20.81 7.34
CA PRO A 348 -4.75 19.58 8.07
C PRO A 348 -4.81 18.37 7.14
N GLU A 349 -4.24 17.25 7.59
CA GLU A 349 -4.23 15.98 6.88
C GLU A 349 -5.64 15.40 6.77
N ILE A 350 -6.04 15.06 5.54
CA ILE A 350 -7.26 14.33 5.23
C ILE A 350 -6.84 12.94 4.78
N ILE A 351 -7.17 11.92 5.56
CA ILE A 351 -6.76 10.55 5.26
C ILE A 351 -7.56 10.03 4.07
N ILE A 352 -6.87 9.45 3.09
CA ILE A 352 -7.51 8.87 1.92
C ILE A 352 -7.74 7.39 2.16
N ASP A 353 -9.01 6.98 2.16
CA ASP A 353 -9.35 5.57 2.21
C ASP A 353 -9.44 4.98 0.80
N CYS A 354 -8.41 4.23 0.44
CA CYS A 354 -8.34 3.50 -0.83
C CYS A 354 -8.99 2.12 -0.76
N LYS A 355 -9.39 1.64 0.44
CA LYS A 355 -9.98 0.32 0.55
C LYS A 355 -11.43 0.34 0.12
N LEU A 356 -11.70 -0.34 -0.99
CA LEU A 356 -12.98 -1.03 -1.12
C LEU A 356 -12.98 -2.14 -0.07
N LEU A 357 -13.92 -2.12 0.89
CA LEU A 357 -14.06 -3.22 1.84
C LEU A 357 -14.17 -4.53 1.07
N GLU A 358 -13.24 -5.46 1.26
CA GLU A 358 -13.23 -6.68 0.45
C GLU A 358 -14.51 -7.51 0.67
N VAL A 359 -15.11 -7.43 1.87
CA VAL A 359 -16.43 -7.99 2.16
C VAL A 359 -17.57 -7.36 1.33
N ALA A 360 -17.43 -6.14 0.84
CA ALA A 360 -18.41 -5.52 -0.06
C ALA A 360 -18.50 -6.26 -1.42
N THR A 361 -17.46 -7.03 -1.78
CA THR A 361 -17.47 -7.92 -2.95
C THR A 361 -18.08 -9.29 -2.66
N ALA A 362 -18.61 -9.51 -1.45
CA ALA A 362 -19.09 -10.82 -1.05
C ALA A 362 -20.31 -11.27 -1.86
N THR A 363 -20.33 -12.55 -2.21
CA THR A 363 -21.49 -13.20 -2.80
C THR A 363 -22.30 -13.92 -1.71
N LYS A 364 -23.63 -13.89 -1.83
CA LYS A 364 -24.51 -14.72 -0.99
C LYS A 364 -24.60 -16.11 -1.59
N VAL A 365 -24.28 -17.14 -0.80
CA VAL A 365 -24.52 -18.53 -1.22
C VAL A 365 -26.03 -18.74 -1.34
N LYS A 366 -26.52 -18.97 -2.57
CA LYS A 366 -27.89 -19.45 -2.80
C LYS A 366 -27.94 -20.91 -2.34
N HIS A 367 -28.89 -21.24 -1.46
CA HIS A 367 -29.20 -22.64 -1.21
C HIS A 367 -29.72 -23.25 -2.51
N SER A 368 -29.00 -24.21 -3.08
CA SER A 368 -29.65 -25.26 -3.86
C SER A 368 -30.60 -25.96 -2.89
N GLN A 369 -31.91 -25.76 -3.08
CA GLN A 369 -32.89 -26.62 -2.45
C GLN A 369 -32.80 -27.99 -3.14
N PHE A 370 -32.56 -29.00 -2.29
CA PHE A 370 -32.52 -30.44 -2.52
C PHE A 370 -31.26 -31.02 -3.16
#